data_AF-A0A955M065-F1
#
_entry.id   AF-A0A955M065-F1
#
_cell.length_a   1.000
_cell.length_b   1.000
_cell.length_c   1.000
_cell.angle_alpha   90.00
_cell.angle_beta   90.00
_cell.angle_gamma   90.00
#
_symmetry.space_group_name_H-M   'P 1'
#
loop_
_entity.id
_entity.type
_entity.pdbx_description
1 polymer ?
#
loop_
_entity_poly.entity_id
_entity_poly.type
_entity_poly.pdbx_seq_one_letter_code
_entity_poly.pdbx_strand_id
1 'polypeptide(L)'
;IVSYKPAVLLDGSQTILAPSFDKIPIKEKVAVALAGRVLCKVTTENGPIEAGDLLVSSSLEGHAMKAGKYEQSFGTIFAKALEDFNGDKNGEQTGAIKVLITVQ
;
A
#
# COMPACT_ATOMS: atom_id res chain seq x y z
N ILE A 1 1.39 4.88 -2.48
CA ILE A 1 1.64 4.46 -1.08
C ILE A 1 2.98 5.03 -0.62
N VAL A 2 3.01 5.67 0.55
CA VAL A 2 4.26 6.21 1.12
C VAL A 2 5.06 5.08 1.75
N SER A 3 6.30 4.89 1.32
CA SER A 3 7.21 3.90 1.90
C SER A 3 7.98 4.54 3.06
N TYR A 4 7.91 3.93 4.24
CA TYR A 4 8.66 4.38 5.42
C TYR A 4 9.92 3.53 5.69
N LYS A 5 10.10 2.41 4.94
CA LYS A 5 11.26 1.50 5.04
C LYS A 5 11.66 0.94 3.65
N PRO A 6 12.05 1.77 2.68
CA PRO A 6 12.54 1.28 1.39
C PRO A 6 13.95 0.67 1.54
N ALA A 7 14.18 -0.47 0.89
CA ALA A 7 15.51 -1.08 0.80
C ALA A 7 16.35 -0.48 -0.34
N VAL A 8 15.68 -0.07 -1.43
CA VAL A 8 16.28 0.60 -2.59
C VAL A 8 15.46 1.86 -2.84
N LEU A 9 16.12 3.00 -2.94
CA LEU A 9 15.51 4.28 -3.26
C LEU A 9 16.05 4.78 -4.60
N LEU A 10 15.15 5.15 -5.51
CA LEU A 10 15.50 5.79 -6.77
C LEU A 10 15.28 7.30 -6.61
N ASP A 11 16.33 8.10 -6.75
CA ASP A 11 16.25 9.56 -6.71
C ASP A 11 16.87 10.17 -7.97
N GLY A 12 16.02 10.59 -8.91
CA GLY A 12 16.45 11.09 -10.21
C GLY A 12 17.24 10.02 -10.98
N SER A 13 18.50 10.31 -11.29
CA SER A 13 19.43 9.39 -11.95
C SER A 13 20.25 8.53 -10.98
N GLN A 14 20.02 8.64 -9.66
CA GLN A 14 20.77 7.93 -8.64
C GLN A 14 19.97 6.77 -8.06
N THR A 15 20.63 5.63 -7.84
CA THR A 15 20.10 4.51 -7.07
C THR A 15 20.83 4.46 -5.74
N ILE A 16 20.07 4.56 -4.64
CA ILE A 16 20.59 4.53 -3.28
C ILE A 16 20.18 3.19 -2.66
N LEU A 17 21.18 2.36 -2.31
CA LEU A 17 20.96 1.21 -1.46
C LEU A 17 20.81 1.71 -0.03
N ALA A 18 19.66 1.46 0.58
CA ALA A 18 19.25 2.04 1.85
C ALA A 18 19.11 0.94 2.93
N PRO A 19 20.21 0.28 3.36
CA PRO A 19 20.13 -0.66 4.48
C PRO A 19 19.79 0.03 5.81
N SER A 20 19.90 1.37 5.86
CA SER A 20 19.46 2.21 6.98
C SER A 20 18.84 3.51 6.46
N PHE A 21 17.51 3.51 6.31
CA PHE A 21 16.75 4.64 5.76
C PHE A 21 16.86 5.92 6.61
N ASP A 22 17.00 5.79 7.93
CA ASP A 22 17.07 6.93 8.87
C ASP A 22 18.24 7.89 8.63
N LYS A 23 19.25 7.47 7.86
CA LYS A 23 20.45 8.27 7.54
C LYS A 23 20.39 8.96 6.18
N ILE A 24 19.32 8.79 5.41
CA ILE A 24 19.19 9.43 4.09
C ILE A 24 18.54 10.80 4.29
N PRO A 25 19.23 11.90 3.97
CA PRO A 25 18.67 13.25 4.09
C PRO A 25 17.70 13.50 2.93
N ILE A 26 16.52 12.87 2.96
CA ILE A 26 15.38 13.23 2.13
C ILE A 26 14.73 14.48 2.71
N LYS A 27 15.40 15.61 2.56
CA LYS A 27 14.79 16.92 2.80
C LYS A 27 13.83 17.18 1.63
N GLU A 28 12.54 17.28 1.92
CA GLU A 28 11.45 17.64 0.98
C GLU A 28 11.00 16.58 -0.04
N LYS A 29 11.57 15.37 -0.05
CA LYS A 29 11.13 14.27 -0.93
C LYS A 29 10.43 13.16 -0.15
N VAL A 30 9.34 12.63 -0.69
CA VAL A 30 8.59 11.50 -0.11
C VAL A 30 8.88 10.24 -0.94
N ALA A 31 9.32 9.17 -0.27
CA ALA A 31 9.56 7.89 -0.93
C ALA A 31 8.23 7.21 -1.27
N VAL A 32 8.04 6.85 -2.55
CA VAL A 32 6.87 6.11 -3.03
C VAL A 32 7.24 4.65 -3.19
N ALA A 33 6.41 3.76 -2.64
CA ALA A 33 6.59 2.33 -2.81
C ALA A 33 6.19 1.91 -4.22
N LEU A 34 7.16 1.47 -5.03
CA LEU A 34 6.94 0.95 -6.38
C LEU A 34 6.74 -0.57 -6.39
N ALA A 35 7.45 -1.29 -5.52
CA ALA A 35 7.33 -2.73 -5.39
C ALA A 35 7.74 -3.19 -3.98
N GLY A 36 7.22 -4.35 -3.56
CA GLY A 36 7.59 -4.99 -2.31
C GLY A 36 6.55 -4.86 -1.20
N ARG A 37 6.94 -5.18 0.04
CA ARG A 37 6.04 -5.26 1.19
C ARG A 37 6.01 -3.94 1.94
N VAL A 38 4.84 -3.32 2.06
CA VAL A 38 4.65 -2.06 2.79
C VAL A 38 3.33 -2.07 3.57
N LEU A 39 3.20 -1.16 4.54
CA LEU A 39 1.91 -0.90 5.17
C LEU A 39 1.08 -0.01 4.25
N CYS A 40 -0.19 -0.38 4.07
CA CYS A 40 -1.17 0.38 3.34
C CYS A 40 -2.36 0.64 4.24
N LYS A 41 -2.86 1.87 4.21
CA LYS A 41 -4.14 2.20 4.85
C LYS A 41 -5.27 1.61 4.03
N VAL A 42 -6.19 0.94 4.68
CA VAL A 42 -7.31 0.24 4.04
C VAL A 42 -8.63 0.63 4.66
N THR A 43 -9.71 0.43 3.91
CA THR A 43 -11.10 0.58 4.35
C THR A 43 -11.92 -0.66 3.98
N THR A 44 -12.93 -0.97 4.80
CA THR A 44 -13.92 -2.02 4.55
C THR A 44 -15.12 -1.55 3.72
N GLU A 45 -15.03 -0.39 3.07
CA GLU A 45 -16.12 0.18 2.24
C GLU A 45 -16.66 -0.81 1.20
N ASN A 46 -15.77 -1.62 0.60
CA ASN A 46 -16.14 -2.66 -0.38
C ASN A 46 -16.12 -4.08 0.21
N GLY A 47 -16.30 -4.19 1.53
CA GLY A 47 -16.30 -5.45 2.28
C GLY A 47 -15.00 -5.74 3.04
N PRO A 48 -15.00 -6.81 3.87
CA PRO A 48 -13.81 -7.25 4.60
C PRO A 48 -12.72 -7.70 3.62
N ILE A 49 -11.48 -7.37 3.98
CA ILE A 49 -10.27 -7.73 3.23
C ILE A 49 -9.69 -9.00 3.85
N GLU A 50 -9.35 -9.97 3.02
CA GLU A 50 -8.69 -11.20 3.40
C GLU A 50 -7.30 -11.28 2.75
N ALA A 51 -6.37 -11.99 3.38
CA ALA A 51 -5.06 -12.23 2.84
C ALA A 51 -5.18 -12.91 1.46
N GLY A 52 -4.52 -12.32 0.46
CA GLY A 52 -4.61 -12.74 -0.93
C GLY A 52 -5.55 -11.88 -1.79
N ASP A 53 -6.42 -11.08 -1.19
CA ASP A 53 -7.29 -10.16 -1.91
C ASP A 53 -6.50 -9.12 -2.70
N LEU A 54 -7.08 -8.70 -3.83
CA LEU A 54 -6.55 -7.62 -4.65
C LEU A 54 -7.10 -6.29 -4.13
N LEU A 55 -6.28 -5.25 -4.16
CA LEU A 55 -6.60 -3.94 -3.63
C LEU A 55 -6.60 -2.87 -4.72
N VAL A 56 -7.58 -1.98 -4.63
CA VAL A 56 -7.78 -0.80 -5.50
C VAL A 56 -7.93 0.46 -4.63
N SER A 57 -7.86 1.64 -5.25
CA SER A 57 -8.08 2.90 -4.54
C SER A 57 -9.52 2.98 -4.02
N SER A 58 -9.71 3.37 -2.77
CA SER A 58 -11.06 3.60 -2.21
C SER A 58 -11.58 4.99 -2.53
N SER A 59 -12.87 5.21 -2.27
CA SER A 59 -13.48 6.54 -2.29
C SER A 59 -12.91 7.43 -1.17
N LEU A 60 -12.48 6.83 -0.06
CA LEU A 60 -11.80 7.53 1.02
C LEU A 60 -10.35 7.89 0.65
N GLU A 61 -10.00 9.17 0.79
CA GLU A 61 -8.68 9.68 0.46
C GLU A 61 -7.57 8.96 1.23
N GLY A 62 -6.52 8.56 0.51
CA GLY A 62 -5.35 7.90 1.10
C GLY A 62 -5.58 6.48 1.61
N HIS A 63 -6.72 5.86 1.29
CA HIS A 63 -7.04 4.48 1.66
C HIS A 63 -7.23 3.59 0.43
N ALA A 64 -7.11 2.30 0.65
CA ALA A 64 -7.37 1.26 -0.33
C ALA A 64 -8.55 0.39 0.11
N MET A 65 -9.22 -0.24 -0.83
CA MET A 65 -10.32 -1.17 -0.55
C MET A 65 -10.13 -2.46 -1.34
N LYS A 66 -10.87 -3.50 -0.93
CA LYS A 66 -10.97 -4.75 -1.68
C LYS A 66 -11.42 -4.47 -3.12
N ALA A 67 -10.78 -5.09 -4.10
CA ALA A 67 -11.21 -5.05 -5.48
C ALA A 67 -12.59 -5.71 -5.62
N GLY A 68 -13.49 -5.07 -6.38
CA GLY A 68 -14.81 -5.60 -6.68
C GLY A 68 -14.73 -6.66 -7.79
N LYS A 69 -15.52 -6.48 -8.85
CA LYS A 69 -15.48 -7.37 -10.01
C LYS A 69 -14.11 -7.27 -10.70
N TYR A 70 -13.48 -8.41 -10.94
CA TYR A 70 -12.15 -8.48 -11.56
C TYR A 70 -12.10 -7.75 -12.91
N GLU A 71 -13.15 -7.88 -13.73
CA GLU A 71 -13.24 -7.24 -15.06
C GLU A 71 -13.24 -5.70 -15.00
N GLN A 72 -13.71 -5.11 -13.90
CA GLN A 72 -13.73 -3.65 -13.69
C GLN A 72 -12.49 -3.16 -12.93
N SER A 73 -11.77 -4.08 -12.28
CA SER A 73 -10.61 -3.78 -11.46
C SER A 73 -9.29 -4.01 -12.21
N PHE A 74 -9.35 -4.67 -13.38
CA PHE A 74 -8.18 -4.93 -14.20
C PHE A 74 -7.56 -3.62 -14.69
N GLY A 75 -6.27 -3.41 -14.36
CA GLY A 75 -5.56 -2.16 -14.62
C GLY A 75 -5.63 -1.11 -13.50
N THR A 76 -6.49 -1.29 -12.49
CA THR A 76 -6.55 -0.42 -11.30
C THR A 76 -6.04 -1.10 -10.03
N ILE A 77 -5.82 -2.41 -10.09
CA ILE A 77 -5.18 -3.18 -9.02
C ILE A 77 -3.71 -2.78 -8.90
N PHE A 78 -3.30 -2.37 -7.71
CA PHE A 78 -1.90 -1.99 -7.45
C PHE A 78 -1.24 -2.83 -6.34
N ALA A 79 -2.02 -3.60 -5.56
CA ALA A 79 -1.49 -4.40 -4.48
C ALA A 79 -2.32 -5.64 -4.15
N LYS A 80 -1.71 -6.56 -3.40
CA LYS A 80 -2.33 -7.73 -2.79
C LYS A 80 -2.24 -7.66 -1.27
N ALA A 81 -3.35 -7.91 -0.58
CA ALA A 81 -3.38 -7.97 0.88
C ALA A 81 -2.55 -9.16 1.40
N LEU A 82 -1.76 -8.94 2.45
CA LEU A 82 -1.00 -10.00 3.14
C LEU A 82 -1.55 -10.30 4.54
N GLU A 83 -2.56 -9.55 4.97
CA GLU A 83 -3.19 -9.64 6.29
C GLU A 83 -4.70 -9.41 6.12
N ASP A 84 -5.48 -10.01 7.01
CA ASP A 84 -6.94 -9.83 7.04
C ASP A 84 -7.30 -8.51 7.73
N PHE A 85 -8.39 -7.89 7.29
CA PHE A 85 -8.97 -6.70 7.90
C PHE A 85 -10.50 -6.69 7.78
N ASN A 86 -11.19 -6.78 8.91
CA ASN A 86 -12.65 -6.77 8.99
C ASN A 86 -13.23 -5.57 9.75
N GLY A 87 -12.44 -4.50 9.91
CA GLY A 87 -12.76 -3.34 10.75
C GLY A 87 -12.11 -3.45 12.13
N ASP A 88 -11.84 -2.30 12.75
CA ASP A 88 -11.26 -2.27 14.09
C ASP A 88 -12.32 -2.55 15.16
N LYS A 89 -11.89 -3.03 16.33
CA LYS A 89 -12.75 -3.40 17.46
C LYS A 89 -13.63 -2.25 17.98
N ASN A 90 -13.31 -1.02 17.61
CA ASN A 90 -14.06 0.19 17.96
C ASN A 90 -15.14 0.57 16.93
N GLY A 91 -15.35 -0.24 15.88
CA GLY A 91 -16.30 0.04 14.80
C GLY A 91 -15.72 0.95 13.71
N GLU A 92 -14.43 1.22 13.74
CA GLU A 92 -13.75 2.01 12.71
C GLU A 92 -13.52 1.13 11.46
N GLN A 93 -14.02 1.60 10.32
CA GLN A 93 -13.94 0.87 9.05
C GLN A 93 -12.59 1.04 8.35
N THR A 94 -11.66 1.78 8.96
CA THR A 94 -10.33 2.07 8.43
C THR A 94 -9.26 1.43 9.29
N GLY A 95 -8.13 1.07 8.67
CA GLY A 95 -7.02 0.45 9.37
C GLY A 95 -5.76 0.46 8.51
N ALA A 96 -4.72 -0.22 8.99
CA ALA A 96 -3.49 -0.39 8.22
C ALA A 96 -3.09 -1.87 8.21
N ILE A 97 -2.87 -2.41 7.01
CA ILE A 97 -2.43 -3.79 6.80
C ILE A 97 -1.15 -3.84 5.98
N LYS A 98 -0.41 -4.93 6.11
CA LYS A 98 0.68 -5.25 5.18
C LYS A 98 0.12 -5.66 3.83
N VAL A 99 0.69 -5.09 2.77
CA VAL A 99 0.35 -5.41 1.39
C VAL A 99 1.61 -5.66 0.59
N LEU A 100 1.48 -6.46 -0.47
CA LEU A 100 2.49 -6.62 -1.50
C LEU A 100 2.13 -5.70 -2.67
N ILE A 101 2.96 -4.69 -2.92
CA ILE A 101 2.84 -3.84 -4.11
C ILE A 101 3.54 -4.53 -5.27
N THR A 102 2.85 -4.54 -6.40
CA THR A 102 3.38 -4.97 -7.68
C THR A 102 3.02 -3.94 -8.73
N VAL A 103 3.97 -3.61 -9.60
CA VAL A 103 3.67 -2.89 -10.84
C VAL A 103 3.25 -3.96 -11.84
N GLN A 104 2.00 -3.94 -12.30
CA GLN A 104 1.51 -4.85 -13.36
C GLN A 104 1.58 -4.17 -14.73
#